data_AF-A0A9Q0JLC8-F1
#
_entry.id   AF-A0A9Q0JLC8-F1
#
_cell.length_a   1.000
_cell.length_b   1.000
_cell.length_c   1.000
_cell.angle_alpha   90.00
_cell.angle_beta   90.00
_cell.angle_gamma   90.00
#
_symmetry.space_group_name_H-M   'P 1'
#
loop_
_entity.id
_entity.type
_entity.pdbx_description
1 polymer ?
#
loop_
_entity_poly.entity_id
_entity_poly.type
_entity_poly.pdbx_seq_one_letter_code
_entity_poly.pdbx_strand_id
1 'polypeptide(L)'
;MTPEQLTEFAMGLANSKHHFLWIIRPDLVQGESAILPPERDSRCPQEGVLNHPSVGGFLTHSGWGSTVESLSCWCSNDLLAICDQQMNCRYSCSEWGVGMEIDNNVKSRDEVEKLVRKLMVGEKGKKMKENAMEW
;
A
#
# COMPACT_ATOMS: atom_id res chain seq x y z
N MET A 1 11.06 8.85 4.70
CA MET A 1 9.91 9.25 5.55
C MET A 1 10.47 9.76 6.87
N THR A 2 9.92 10.84 7.44
CA THR A 2 10.31 11.31 8.77
C THR A 2 9.63 10.48 9.88
N PRO A 3 10.13 10.49 11.12
CA PRO A 3 9.46 9.82 12.24
C PRO A 3 8.01 10.28 12.45
N GLU A 4 7.74 11.58 12.23
CA GLU A 4 6.39 12.15 12.35
C GLU A 4 5.47 11.62 11.25
N GLN A 5 5.94 11.54 10.01
CA GLN A 5 5.19 10.96 8.89
C GLN A 5 4.87 9.48 9.14
N LEU A 6 5.84 8.70 9.67
CA LEU A 6 5.61 7.31 10.06
C LEU A 6 4.51 7.20 11.12
N THR A 7 4.52 8.09 12.11
CA THR A 7 3.54 8.12 13.19
C THR A 7 2.14 8.44 12.65
N GLU A 8 2.00 9.47 11.83
CA GLU A 8 0.71 9.81 11.19
C GLU A 8 0.19 8.64 10.34
N PHE A 9 1.09 7.97 9.62
CA PHE A 9 0.75 6.79 8.83
C PHE A 9 0.22 5.64 9.70
N ALA A 10 0.94 5.32 10.77
CA ALA A 10 0.57 4.28 11.73
C ALA A 10 -0.79 4.57 12.38
N MET A 11 -1.01 5.82 12.79
CA MET A 11 -2.26 6.24 13.41
C MET A 11 -3.42 6.22 12.42
N GLY A 12 -3.20 6.60 11.16
CA GLY A 12 -4.23 6.51 10.11
C GLY A 12 -4.64 5.06 9.82
N LEU A 13 -3.67 4.14 9.74
CA LEU A 13 -3.94 2.70 9.63
C LEU A 13 -4.75 2.19 10.81
N ALA A 14 -4.35 2.51 12.05
CA ALA A 14 -5.07 2.11 13.25
C ALA A 14 -6.51 2.67 13.30
N ASN A 15 -6.68 3.95 12.94
CA ASN A 15 -7.98 4.61 12.93
C ASN A 15 -8.93 4.05 11.86
N SER A 16 -8.39 3.48 10.78
CA SER A 16 -9.21 2.86 9.73
C SER A 16 -10.08 1.70 10.24
N LYS A 17 -9.71 1.07 11.37
CA LYS A 17 -10.35 -0.13 11.93
C LYS A 17 -10.37 -1.34 10.98
N HIS A 18 -9.47 -1.38 10.00
CA HIS A 18 -9.26 -2.52 9.12
C HIS A 18 -8.02 -3.31 9.53
N HIS A 19 -8.00 -4.60 9.22
CA HIS A 19 -6.81 -5.42 9.40
C HIS A 19 -5.73 -5.00 8.39
N PHE A 20 -4.48 -4.89 8.84
CA PHE A 20 -3.35 -4.58 7.99
C PHE A 20 -2.13 -5.43 8.38
N LEU A 21 -1.32 -5.77 7.38
CA LEU A 21 0.02 -6.29 7.55
C LEU A 21 0.99 -5.22 7.07
N TRP A 22 1.85 -4.72 7.97
CA TRP A 22 2.80 -3.68 7.65
C TRP A 22 4.22 -4.16 7.83
N ILE A 23 4.97 -4.22 6.72
CA ILE A 23 6.39 -4.55 6.72
C ILE A 23 7.18 -3.26 6.91
N ILE A 24 7.80 -3.10 8.07
CA ILE A 24 8.65 -1.95 8.40
C ILE A 24 10.11 -2.41 8.30
N ARG A 25 10.89 -1.72 7.46
CA ARG A 25 12.34 -1.95 7.35
C ARG A 25 13.11 -0.98 8.25
N PRO A 26 14.29 -1.37 8.77
CA PRO A 26 15.10 -0.52 9.64
C PRO A 26 15.57 0.79 9.00
N ASP A 27 15.66 0.85 7.67
CA ASP A 27 16.08 2.00 6.86
C ASP A 27 14.93 2.91 6.41
N LEU A 28 13.69 2.62 6.84
CA LEU A 28 12.49 3.33 6.39
C LEU A 28 12.42 4.79 6.92
N VAL A 29 12.98 5.03 8.12
CA VAL A 29 12.96 6.33 8.80
C VAL A 29 14.32 6.99 8.65
N GLN A 30 14.32 8.24 8.18
CA GLN A 30 15.54 8.99 7.99
C GLN A 30 16.07 9.45 9.35
N GLY A 31 17.21 8.89 9.79
CA GLY A 31 17.93 9.33 11.00
C GLY A 31 17.70 8.51 12.27
N GLU A 32 16.77 7.56 12.28
CA GLU A 32 16.59 6.61 13.39
C GLU A 32 16.58 5.18 12.84
N SER A 33 17.49 4.34 13.35
CA SER A 33 17.38 2.90 13.14
C SER A 33 16.08 2.46 13.80
N ALA A 34 15.12 1.95 13.01
CA ALA A 34 13.90 1.41 13.60
C ALA A 34 14.29 0.45 14.74
N ILE A 35 13.53 0.48 15.85
CA ILE A 35 13.77 -0.26 17.11
C ILE A 35 13.57 -1.79 16.91
N LEU A 36 13.90 -2.31 15.73
CA LEU A 36 13.78 -3.69 15.35
C LEU A 36 15.14 -4.37 15.52
N PRO A 37 15.21 -5.49 16.24
CA PRO A 37 16.47 -6.21 16.41
C PRO A 37 17.03 -6.61 15.03
N PRO A 38 18.36 -6.53 14.84
CA PRO A 38 19.04 -6.66 13.54
C PRO A 38 18.87 -8.03 12.87
N GLU A 39 18.36 -9.03 13.60
CA GLU A 39 18.29 -10.43 13.16
C GLU A 39 16.95 -10.84 12.55
N ARG A 40 15.98 -9.92 12.42
CA ARG A 40 14.73 -10.25 11.73
C ARG A 40 14.88 -10.06 10.24
N ASP A 41 14.84 -11.17 9.52
CA ASP A 41 14.66 -11.19 8.07
C ASP A 41 13.39 -10.39 7.76
N SER A 42 13.55 -9.15 7.31
CA SER A 42 12.45 -8.23 6.99
C SER A 42 11.77 -8.59 5.66
N ARG A 43 12.09 -9.76 5.12
CA ARG A 43 11.59 -10.32 3.87
C ARG A 43 10.22 -10.93 4.11
N CYS A 44 9.22 -10.34 3.49
CA CYS A 44 7.88 -10.90 3.35
C CYS A 44 7.83 -11.79 2.09
N PRO A 45 7.22 -12.99 2.13
CA PRO A 45 6.86 -13.72 0.91
C PRO A 45 5.72 -12.98 0.20
N GLN A 46 6.04 -11.85 -0.45
CA GLN A 46 5.08 -10.87 -0.98
C GLN A 46 4.06 -11.52 -1.92
N GLU A 47 4.51 -12.33 -2.88
CA GLU A 47 3.63 -13.09 -3.77
C GLU A 47 2.64 -13.99 -3.01
N GLY A 48 3.10 -14.71 -1.98
CA GLY A 48 2.25 -15.59 -1.17
C GLY A 48 1.23 -14.82 -0.34
N VAL A 49 1.60 -13.64 0.15
CA VAL A 49 0.67 -12.73 0.84
C VAL A 49 -0.34 -12.16 -0.13
N LEU A 50 0.08 -11.64 -1.28
CA LEU A 50 -0.81 -11.04 -2.29
C LEU A 50 -1.81 -12.05 -2.87
N ASN A 51 -1.42 -13.32 -3.00
CA ASN A 51 -2.33 -14.39 -3.43
C ASN A 51 -3.32 -14.85 -2.34
N HIS A 52 -3.20 -14.36 -1.11
CA HIS A 52 -4.06 -14.83 -0.02
C HIS A 52 -5.45 -14.17 -0.10
N PRO A 53 -6.56 -14.94 -0.02
CA PRO A 53 -7.92 -14.42 -0.23
C PRO A 53 -8.38 -13.39 0.81
N SER A 54 -7.69 -13.31 1.96
CA SER A 54 -7.96 -12.30 3.00
C SER A 54 -7.30 -10.94 2.75
N VAL A 55 -6.39 -10.83 1.79
CA VAL A 55 -5.74 -9.55 1.47
C VAL A 55 -6.71 -8.71 0.67
N GLY A 56 -7.13 -7.58 1.23
CA GLY A 56 -8.13 -6.66 0.66
C GLY A 56 -7.57 -5.40 0.01
N GLY A 57 -6.25 -5.27 -0.05
CA GLY A 57 -5.58 -4.10 -0.61
C GLY A 57 -4.08 -4.14 -0.33
N PHE A 58 -3.30 -3.54 -1.22
CA PHE A 58 -1.85 -3.51 -1.13
C PHE A 58 -1.30 -2.09 -1.25
N LEU A 59 -0.75 -1.61 -0.14
CA LEU A 59 0.06 -0.40 -0.10
C LEU A 59 1.49 -0.71 -0.57
N THR A 60 1.84 -0.21 -1.75
CA THR A 60 3.14 -0.38 -2.39
C THR A 60 3.77 0.97 -2.73
N HIS A 61 5.07 0.98 -2.95
CA HIS A 61 5.78 2.15 -3.47
C HIS A 61 5.82 2.19 -5.02
N SER A 62 5.09 1.30 -5.69
CA SER A 62 4.99 1.19 -7.16
C SER A 62 6.29 0.92 -7.90
N GLY A 63 7.23 0.21 -7.27
CA GLY A 63 8.34 -0.42 -7.99
C GLY A 63 7.81 -1.46 -8.98
N TRP A 64 8.39 -1.54 -10.18
CA TRP A 64 7.87 -2.38 -11.27
C TRP A 64 7.67 -3.85 -10.89
N GLY A 65 8.57 -4.45 -10.10
CA GLY A 65 8.41 -5.82 -9.60
C GLY A 65 7.15 -5.98 -8.74
N SER A 66 6.95 -5.09 -7.76
CA SER A 66 5.73 -5.06 -6.95
C SER A 66 4.48 -4.80 -7.79
N THR A 67 4.56 -3.96 -8.83
CA THR A 67 3.44 -3.73 -9.75
C THR A 67 3.09 -5.01 -10.49
N VAL A 68 4.06 -5.71 -11.09
CA VAL A 68 3.82 -6.97 -11.82
C VAL A 68 3.32 -8.07 -10.90
N GLU A 69 3.89 -8.24 -9.71
CA GLU A 69 3.41 -9.20 -8.72
C GLU A 69 1.98 -8.88 -8.27
N SER A 70 1.70 -7.59 -8.03
CA SER A 70 0.34 -7.13 -7.75
C SER A 70 -0.56 -7.54 -8.89
N LEU A 71 -0.22 -7.23 -10.15
CA LEU A 71 -0.96 -7.53 -11.38
C LEU A 71 -1.14 -9.04 -11.66
N SER A 72 -0.27 -9.91 -11.14
CA SER A 72 -0.28 -11.35 -11.45
C SER A 72 -1.06 -12.19 -10.44
N CYS A 73 -1.20 -11.72 -9.20
CA CYS A 73 -1.81 -12.47 -8.09
C CYS A 73 -3.37 -12.36 -8.04
N TRP A 74 -4.02 -12.29 -9.20
CA TRP A 74 -5.32 -11.61 -9.43
C TRP A 74 -6.59 -12.36 -9.01
N CYS A 75 -6.66 -12.73 -7.73
CA CYS A 75 -7.93 -13.05 -7.07
C CYS A 75 -8.32 -12.10 -5.94
N SER A 76 -7.46 -11.19 -5.46
CA SER A 76 -7.78 -10.40 -4.26
C SER A 76 -6.97 -9.11 -4.10
N ASN A 77 -7.54 -8.04 -4.68
CA ASN A 77 -7.66 -6.70 -4.10
C ASN A 77 -6.46 -5.71 -4.18
N ASP A 78 -6.71 -4.71 -5.04
CA ASP A 78 -6.46 -3.25 -4.96
C ASP A 78 -5.07 -2.67 -4.68
N LEU A 79 -4.60 -1.83 -5.63
CA LEU A 79 -3.32 -1.13 -5.59
C LEU A 79 -3.43 0.23 -4.88
N LEU A 80 -2.55 0.47 -3.91
CA LEU A 80 -2.27 1.77 -3.30
C LEU A 80 -0.78 2.08 -3.53
N ALA A 81 -0.48 3.26 -4.09
CA ALA A 81 0.82 3.58 -4.68
C ALA A 81 1.47 4.81 -4.02
N ILE A 82 2.60 4.65 -3.32
CA ILE A 82 3.52 5.72 -2.86
C ILE A 82 4.71 5.79 -3.82
N CYS A 83 4.69 6.67 -4.81
CA CYS A 83 5.57 6.50 -5.97
C CYS A 83 6.89 7.28 -5.88
N ASP A 84 8.01 6.57 -6.06
CA ASP A 84 9.26 7.14 -6.59
C ASP A 84 9.30 7.09 -8.14
N GLN A 85 8.38 6.35 -8.78
CA GLN A 85 8.23 6.28 -10.25
C GLN A 85 6.85 6.80 -10.69
N GLN A 86 6.77 8.11 -10.96
CA GLN A 86 5.55 8.83 -11.36
C GLN A 86 4.79 8.17 -12.53
N MET A 87 5.51 7.53 -13.46
CA MET A 87 4.90 6.92 -14.64
C MET A 87 4.03 5.71 -14.28
N ASN A 88 4.52 4.78 -13.46
CA ASN A 88 3.77 3.60 -13.05
C ASN A 88 2.52 3.97 -12.24
N CYS A 89 2.62 5.01 -11.38
CA CYS A 89 1.49 5.57 -10.67
C CYS A 89 0.39 6.01 -11.62
N ARG A 90 0.79 6.81 -12.61
CA ARG A 90 -0.12 7.42 -13.57
C ARG A 90 -0.81 6.36 -14.42
N TYR A 91 -0.08 5.37 -14.90
CA TYR A 91 -0.68 4.24 -15.61
C TYR A 91 -1.68 3.48 -14.72
N SER A 92 -1.29 3.15 -13.49
CA SER A 92 -2.17 2.38 -12.59
C SER A 92 -3.42 3.15 -12.16
N CYS A 93 -3.32 4.46 -11.95
CA CYS A 93 -4.43 5.29 -11.50
C CYS A 93 -5.31 5.79 -12.66
N SER A 94 -4.72 6.20 -13.78
CA SER A 94 -5.42 6.89 -14.88
C SER A 94 -5.76 5.96 -16.04
N GLU A 95 -4.85 5.08 -16.44
CA GLU A 95 -5.02 4.25 -17.64
C GLU A 95 -5.68 2.90 -17.31
N TRP A 96 -5.16 2.19 -16.30
CA TRP A 96 -5.69 0.89 -15.88
C TRP A 96 -6.81 1.01 -14.85
N GLY A 97 -6.87 2.13 -14.12
CA GLY A 97 -7.91 2.37 -13.12
C GLY A 97 -7.90 1.37 -11.96
N VAL A 98 -6.75 0.78 -11.66
CA VAL A 98 -6.55 -0.22 -10.59
C VAL A 98 -5.88 0.37 -9.34
N GLY A 99 -5.49 1.65 -9.38
CA GLY A 99 -4.74 2.34 -8.33
C GLY A 99 -5.39 3.59 -7.71
N MET A 100 -5.00 3.89 -6.46
CA MET A 100 -5.16 5.21 -5.85
C MET A 100 -3.81 5.79 -5.43
N GLU A 101 -3.66 7.10 -5.63
CA GLU A 101 -2.52 7.87 -5.17
C GLU A 101 -2.77 8.41 -3.76
N ILE A 102 -1.71 8.43 -2.96
CA ILE A 102 -1.62 9.14 -1.68
C ILE A 102 -0.54 10.20 -1.80
N ASP A 103 -0.74 11.36 -1.19
CA ASP A 103 0.28 12.42 -1.22
C ASP A 103 1.57 11.89 -0.57
N ASN A 104 2.69 12.03 -1.29
CA ASN A 104 4.03 11.66 -0.82
C ASN A 104 4.42 12.40 0.47
N ASN A 105 3.76 13.52 0.75
CA ASN A 105 3.93 14.27 1.98
C ASN A 105 2.68 14.13 2.85
N VAL A 106 2.35 12.90 3.27
CA VAL A 106 1.22 12.60 4.16
C VAL A 106 1.13 13.63 5.28
N LYS A 107 0.14 14.52 5.21
CA LYS A 107 0.03 15.67 6.12
C LYS A 107 -0.78 15.35 7.37
N SER A 108 -1.59 14.29 7.33
CA SER A 108 -2.48 13.91 8.42
C SER A 108 -2.86 12.44 8.39
N ARG A 109 -2.97 11.82 9.57
CA ARG A 109 -3.57 10.48 9.76
C ARG A 109 -4.98 10.34 9.16
N ASP A 110 -5.75 11.42 9.09
CA ASP A 110 -7.12 11.42 8.57
C ASP A 110 -7.14 11.12 7.07
N GLU A 111 -6.11 11.55 6.34
CA GLU A 111 -5.96 11.26 4.91
C GLU A 111 -5.73 9.76 4.68
N VAL A 112 -4.80 9.18 5.44
CA VAL A 112 -4.49 7.74 5.42
C VAL A 112 -5.74 6.94 5.79
N GLU A 113 -6.43 7.31 6.87
CA GLU A 113 -7.67 6.65 7.29
C GLU A 113 -8.71 6.66 6.16
N LYS A 114 -8.99 7.83 5.58
CA LYS A 114 -9.98 7.97 4.51
C LYS A 114 -9.63 7.14 3.29
N LEU A 115 -8.36 7.09 2.91
CA LEU A 115 -7.89 6.31 1.77
C LEU A 115 -8.04 4.81 2.02
N VAL A 116 -7.65 4.32 3.21
CA VAL A 116 -7.81 2.90 3.58
C VAL A 116 -9.28 2.52 3.60
N ARG A 117 -10.15 3.35 4.19
CA ARG A 117 -11.60 3.08 4.16
C ARG A 117 -12.15 3.08 2.74
N LYS A 118 -11.73 4.03 1.89
CA LYS A 118 -12.18 4.12 0.50
C LYS A 118 -11.75 2.91 -0.34
N LEU A 119 -10.57 2.37 -0.05
CA LEU A 119 -10.03 1.14 -0.66
C LEU A 119 -10.86 -0.07 -0.23
N MET A 120 -10.99 -0.28 1.09
CA MET A 120 -11.53 -1.52 1.63
C MET A 120 -13.06 -1.66 1.52
N VAL A 121 -13.80 -0.55 1.64
CA VAL A 121 -15.28 -0.56 1.67
C VAL A 121 -15.94 0.42 0.71
N GLY A 122 -15.18 1.29 0.05
CA GLY A 122 -15.73 2.28 -0.87
C GLY A 122 -16.05 1.73 -2.25
N GLU A 123 -17.01 2.35 -2.94
CA GLU A 123 -17.35 2.01 -4.34
C GLU A 123 -16.14 2.12 -5.27
N LYS A 124 -15.23 3.07 -5.00
CA LYS A 124 -14.00 3.22 -5.79
C LYS A 124 -13.10 2.00 -5.68
N GLY A 125 -12.90 1.45 -4.47
CA GLY A 125 -12.13 0.22 -4.27
C GLY A 125 -12.77 -0.96 -4.99
N LYS A 126 -14.10 -1.13 -4.86
CA LYS A 126 -14.84 -2.16 -5.60
C LYS A 126 -14.64 -2.07 -7.11
N LYS A 127 -14.71 -0.86 -7.69
CA LYS A 127 -14.47 -0.65 -9.11
C LYS A 127 -13.02 -0.95 -9.52
N MET A 128 -12.04 -0.57 -8.70
CA MET A 128 -10.63 -0.89 -8.95
C MET A 128 -10.40 -2.41 -8.97
N LYS A 129 -11.06 -3.14 -8.06
CA LYS A 129 -11.04 -4.61 -8.05
C LYS A 129 -11.64 -5.20 -9.32
N GLU A 130 -12.76 -4.66 -9.79
CA GLU A 130 -13.41 -5.09 -11.04
C GLU A 130 -12.48 -4.85 -12.25
N ASN A 131 -11.93 -3.65 -12.38
CA ASN A 131 -10.96 -3.31 -13.43
C ASN A 131 -9.71 -4.20 -13.39
N ALA A 132 -9.28 -4.59 -12.18
CA ALA A 132 -8.20 -5.55 -12.04
C ALA A 132 -8.61 -6.90 -12.64
N MET A 133 -9.77 -7.46 -12.33
CA MET A 133 -10.16 -8.76 -12.92
C MET A 133 -10.29 -8.80 -14.46
N GLU A 134 -10.15 -7.68 -15.18
CA GLU A 134 -10.17 -7.61 -16.64
C GLU A 134 -8.81 -7.86 -17.34
N TRP A 135 -7.69 -7.87 -16.62
CA TRP A 135 -6.36 -8.20 -17.18
C TRP A 135 -5.87 -9.59 -16.77
#